data_AF-A0AAE1XP89-F1
#
_entry.id   AF-A0AAE1XP89-F1
#
_cell.length_a   1.000
_cell.length_b   1.000
_cell.length_c   1.000
_cell.angle_alpha   90.00
_cell.angle_beta   90.00
_cell.angle_gamma   90.00
#
_symmetry.space_group_name_H-M   'P 1'
#
loop_
_entity.id
_entity.type
_entity.pdbx_description
1 polymer ?
#
loop_
_entity_poly.entity_id
_entity_poly.type
_entity_poly.pdbx_seq_one_letter_code
_entity_poly.pdbx_strand_id
1 'polypeptide(L)'
;MQNYPRNWAKEGFFAGREVGKEEGHSAGCDAYLTSDARKEFVAKTRLQGARDFLKSLVFQVAIEIKAVDFLDQGFEICKSQVLKVKGFAEGFDLAWLDPTLDGNLAAFLEEETPPPVKDEFESLIEEVEKMDAPPS
;
A
#
# COMPACT_ATOMS: atom_id res chain seq x y z
N MET A 1 -19.48 -80.29 -7.05
CA MET A 1 -18.49 -79.19 -7.10
C MET A 1 -19.11 -78.03 -7.87
N GLN A 2 -19.45 -76.92 -7.20
CA GLN A 2 -19.95 -75.73 -7.87
C GLN A 2 -18.78 -75.00 -8.54
N ASN A 3 -18.74 -75.01 -9.87
CA ASN A 3 -17.83 -74.21 -10.67
C ASN A 3 -18.36 -72.78 -10.71
N TYR A 4 -17.85 -71.91 -9.84
CA TYR A 4 -18.05 -70.48 -9.99
C TYR A 4 -17.18 -69.99 -11.17
N PRO A 5 -17.74 -69.26 -12.15
CA PRO A 5 -16.98 -68.74 -13.28
C PRO A 5 -15.92 -67.75 -12.81
N ARG A 6 -14.67 -67.97 -13.21
CA ARG A 6 -13.48 -67.17 -12.86
C ARG A 6 -13.62 -65.66 -13.16
N ASN A 7 -14.58 -65.27 -13.98
CA ASN A 7 -14.81 -63.88 -14.36
C ASN A 7 -15.31 -63.02 -13.19
N TRP A 8 -16.16 -63.54 -12.31
CA TRP A 8 -16.70 -62.78 -11.17
C TRP A 8 -15.63 -62.45 -10.12
N ALA A 9 -14.67 -63.37 -9.92
CA ALA A 9 -13.53 -63.12 -9.03
C ALA A 9 -12.60 -62.03 -9.58
N LYS A 10 -12.44 -61.96 -10.91
CA LYS A 10 -11.64 -60.93 -11.57
C LYS A 10 -12.32 -59.56 -11.53
N GLU A 11 -13.62 -59.50 -11.83
CA GLU A 11 -14.42 -58.28 -11.77
C GLU A 11 -14.49 -57.71 -10.35
N GLY A 12 -14.68 -58.56 -9.33
CA GLY A 12 -14.67 -58.13 -7.93
C GLY A 12 -13.33 -57.55 -7.47
N PHE A 13 -12.21 -58.09 -7.94
CA PHE A 13 -10.87 -57.56 -7.63
C PHE A 13 -10.66 -56.15 -8.23
N PHE A 14 -11.05 -55.94 -9.48
CA PHE A 14 -10.91 -54.63 -10.13
C PHE A 14 -11.85 -53.59 -9.52
N ALA A 15 -13.09 -53.96 -9.20
CA ALA A 15 -14.03 -53.08 -8.50
C ALA A 15 -13.50 -52.70 -7.11
N GLY A 16 -13.02 -53.67 -6.32
CA GLY A 16 -12.45 -53.41 -5.00
C GLY A 16 -11.17 -52.55 -5.05
N ARG A 17 -10.36 -52.68 -6.12
CA ARG A 17 -9.17 -51.85 -6.32
C ARG A 17 -9.52 -50.39 -6.62
N GLU A 18 -10.51 -50.14 -7.47
CA GLU A 18 -10.94 -48.77 -7.77
C GLU A 18 -11.59 -48.11 -6.55
N VAL A 19 -12.46 -48.85 -5.84
CA VAL A 19 -13.06 -48.38 -4.57
C VAL A 19 -11.99 -48.05 -3.54
N GLY A 20 -11.01 -48.94 -3.32
CA GLY A 20 -9.93 -48.69 -2.35
C GLY A 20 -9.01 -47.52 -2.74
N LYS A 21 -8.87 -47.23 -4.04
CA LYS A 21 -8.11 -46.07 -4.53
C LYS A 21 -8.87 -44.77 -4.27
N GLU A 22 -10.18 -44.76 -4.50
CA GLU A 22 -11.04 -43.61 -4.26
C GLU A 22 -11.19 -43.32 -2.76
N GLU A 23 -11.41 -44.36 -1.94
CA GLU A 23 -11.44 -44.27 -0.48
C GLU A 23 -10.10 -43.80 0.09
N GLY A 24 -8.99 -44.34 -0.41
CA GLY A 24 -7.65 -43.90 0.00
C GLY A 24 -7.35 -42.46 -0.38
N HIS A 25 -7.84 -42.00 -1.54
CA HIS A 25 -7.72 -40.62 -1.96
C HIS A 25 -8.57 -39.68 -1.08
N SER A 26 -9.82 -40.07 -0.79
CA SER A 26 -10.71 -39.32 0.10
C SER A 26 -10.12 -39.21 1.51
N ALA A 27 -9.67 -40.33 2.08
CA ALA A 27 -9.06 -40.36 3.40
C ALA A 27 -7.77 -39.53 3.47
N GLY A 28 -6.95 -39.57 2.41
CA GLY A 28 -5.75 -38.72 2.30
C GLY A 28 -6.08 -37.23 2.19
N CYS A 29 -7.15 -36.88 1.47
CA CYS A 29 -7.64 -35.51 1.38
C CYS A 29 -8.14 -35.01 2.75
N ASP A 30 -8.96 -35.80 3.44
CA ASP A 30 -9.48 -35.48 4.77
C ASP A 30 -8.36 -35.32 5.81
N ALA A 31 -7.34 -36.18 5.76
CA ALA A 31 -6.15 -36.07 6.57
C ALA A 31 -5.36 -34.78 6.28
N TYR A 32 -5.19 -34.41 5.01
CA TYR A 32 -4.57 -33.13 4.65
C TYR A 32 -5.41 -31.93 5.11
N LEU A 33 -6.74 -32.01 4.96
CA LEU A 33 -7.67 -30.95 5.35
C LEU A 33 -7.63 -30.65 6.85
N THR A 34 -7.28 -31.63 7.67
CA THR A 34 -7.17 -31.52 9.13
C THR A 34 -5.71 -31.33 9.59
N SER A 35 -4.74 -31.52 8.70
CA SER A 35 -3.31 -31.39 9.00
C SER A 35 -2.87 -29.96 9.34
N ASP A 36 -1.81 -29.86 10.13
CA ASP A 36 -1.17 -28.57 10.41
C ASP A 36 -0.50 -27.97 9.16
N ALA A 37 -0.08 -28.80 8.21
CA ALA A 37 0.47 -28.35 6.93
C ALA A 37 -0.55 -27.52 6.13
N ARG A 38 -1.83 -27.88 6.14
CA ARG A 38 -2.87 -27.05 5.54
C ARG A 38 -3.09 -25.74 6.31
N LYS A 39 -3.08 -25.78 7.65
CA LYS A 39 -3.24 -24.56 8.45
C LYS A 39 -2.12 -23.57 8.16
N GLU A 40 -0.88 -24.06 8.08
CA GLU A 40 0.29 -23.27 7.71
C GLU A 40 0.17 -22.71 6.29
N PHE A 41 -0.24 -23.53 5.32
CA PHE A 41 -0.46 -23.09 3.95
C PHE A 41 -1.52 -21.98 3.88
N VAL A 42 -2.67 -22.15 4.53
CA VAL A 42 -3.74 -21.14 4.57
C VAL A 42 -3.24 -19.85 5.23
N ALA A 43 -2.49 -19.95 6.33
CA ALA A 43 -1.92 -18.78 7.00
C ALA A 43 -0.93 -18.03 6.09
N LYS A 44 -0.06 -18.76 5.39
CA LYS A 44 0.89 -18.19 4.43
C LYS A 44 0.18 -17.52 3.26
N THR A 45 -0.84 -18.15 2.70
CA THR A 45 -1.64 -17.57 1.60
C THR A 45 -2.40 -16.33 2.05
N ARG A 46 -2.94 -16.30 3.28
CA ARG A 46 -3.58 -15.10 3.85
C ARG A 46 -2.60 -13.95 4.00
N LEU A 47 -1.42 -14.22 4.56
CA LEU A 47 -0.37 -13.22 4.69
C LEU A 47 0.09 -12.69 3.33
N GLN A 48 0.22 -13.57 2.35
CA GLN A 48 0.58 -13.18 0.98
C GLN A 48 -0.51 -12.30 0.36
N GLY A 49 -1.78 -12.72 0.43
CA GLY A 49 -2.90 -11.94 -0.09
C GLY A 49 -3.04 -10.56 0.58
N ALA A 50 -2.80 -10.48 1.89
CA ALA A 50 -2.78 -9.18 2.59
C ALA A 50 -1.65 -8.28 2.08
N ARG A 51 -0.44 -8.83 1.88
CA ARG A 51 0.69 -8.07 1.30
C ARG A 51 0.39 -7.60 -0.12
N ASP A 52 -0.22 -8.45 -0.94
CA ASP A 52 -0.55 -8.11 -2.32
C ASP A 52 -1.66 -7.04 -2.37
N PHE A 53 -2.63 -7.09 -1.46
CA PHE A 53 -3.64 -6.05 -1.32
C PHE A 53 -3.02 -4.70 -0.91
N LEU A 54 -2.09 -4.68 0.04
CA LEU A 54 -1.39 -3.44 0.45
C LEU A 54 -0.56 -2.83 -0.69
N LYS A 55 -0.12 -3.65 -1.64
CA LYS A 55 0.59 -3.19 -2.86
C LYS A 55 -0.35 -2.86 -4.01
N SER A 56 -1.65 -3.10 -3.85
CA SER A 56 -2.61 -2.85 -4.91
C SER A 56 -2.82 -1.35 -5.12
N LEU A 57 -3.04 -0.97 -6.37
CA LEU A 57 -3.39 0.40 -6.74
C LEU A 57 -4.62 0.91 -5.98
N VAL A 58 -5.60 0.03 -5.71
CA VAL A 58 -6.82 0.38 -4.98
C VAL A 58 -6.50 0.84 -3.56
N PHE A 59 -5.61 0.14 -2.86
CA PHE A 59 -5.20 0.51 -1.51
C PHE A 59 -4.38 1.81 -1.51
N GLN A 60 -3.48 1.98 -2.48
CA GLN A 60 -2.69 3.21 -2.62
C GLN A 60 -3.58 4.43 -2.88
N VAL A 61 -4.49 4.34 -3.83
CA VAL A 61 -5.45 5.42 -4.15
C VAL A 61 -6.33 5.74 -2.94
N ALA A 62 -6.78 4.72 -2.18
CA ALA A 62 -7.55 4.96 -0.97
C ALA A 62 -6.74 5.70 0.11
N ILE A 63 -5.45 5.39 0.27
CA ILE A 63 -4.55 6.14 1.15
C ILE A 63 -4.36 7.56 0.66
N GLU A 64 -4.11 7.76 -0.63
CA GLU A 64 -3.89 9.09 -1.21
C GLU A 64 -5.10 9.99 -1.01
N ILE A 65 -6.31 9.49 -1.30
CA ILE A 65 -7.57 10.23 -1.04
C ILE A 65 -7.67 10.59 0.44
N LYS A 66 -7.37 9.65 1.34
CA LYS A 66 -7.41 9.92 2.79
C LYS A 66 -6.34 10.92 3.22
N ALA A 67 -5.16 10.89 2.63
CA ALA A 67 -4.10 11.84 2.91
C ALA A 67 -4.50 13.26 2.47
N VAL A 68 -5.16 13.39 1.31
CA VAL A 68 -5.73 14.66 0.84
C VAL A 68 -6.79 15.17 1.82
N ASP A 69 -7.74 14.32 2.26
CA ASP A 69 -8.75 14.69 3.27
C ASP A 69 -8.10 15.27 4.55
N PHE A 70 -6.98 14.68 5.00
CA PHE A 70 -6.25 15.15 6.19
C PHE A 70 -5.48 16.45 5.94
N LEU A 71 -4.88 16.61 4.76
CA LEU A 71 -4.20 17.84 4.37
C LEU A 71 -5.18 19.01 4.32
N ASP A 72 -6.35 18.82 3.72
CA ASP A 72 -7.40 19.84 3.65
C ASP A 72 -7.88 20.25 5.05
N GLN A 73 -8.09 19.28 5.94
CA GLN A 73 -8.45 19.55 7.34
C GLN A 73 -7.34 20.31 8.08
N GLY A 74 -6.09 19.90 7.92
CA GLY A 74 -4.93 20.57 8.52
C GLY A 74 -4.80 22.01 8.03
N PHE A 75 -4.97 22.22 6.73
CA PHE A 75 -4.96 23.53 6.10
C PHE A 75 -6.04 24.45 6.67
N GLU A 76 -7.29 23.98 6.77
CA GLU A 76 -8.39 24.75 7.36
C GLU A 76 -8.17 25.07 8.84
N ILE A 77 -7.57 24.15 9.61
CA ILE A 77 -7.17 24.42 10.99
C ILE A 77 -6.13 25.56 11.04
N CYS A 78 -5.07 25.48 10.23
CA CYS A 78 -4.03 26.51 10.17
C CYS A 78 -4.61 27.86 9.74
N LYS A 79 -5.42 27.89 8.68
CA LYS A 79 -6.13 29.09 8.22
C LYS A 79 -6.98 29.71 9.33
N SER A 80 -7.72 28.89 10.09
CA SER A 80 -8.51 29.35 11.24
C SER A 80 -7.66 29.97 12.35
N GLN A 81 -6.46 29.42 12.59
CA GLN A 81 -5.54 29.94 13.60
C GLN A 81 -4.96 31.29 13.18
N VAL A 82 -4.56 31.43 11.91
CA VAL A 82 -4.06 32.71 11.36
C VAL A 82 -5.14 33.79 11.40
N LEU A 83 -6.40 33.45 11.08
CA LEU A 83 -7.54 34.37 11.23
C LEU A 83 -7.72 34.85 12.67
N LYS A 84 -7.64 33.93 13.65
CA LYS A 84 -7.80 34.27 15.07
C LYS A 84 -6.75 35.24 15.57
N VAL A 85 -5.52 35.14 15.09
CA VAL A 85 -4.43 36.06 15.47
C VAL A 85 -4.36 37.31 14.59
N LYS A 86 -5.30 37.48 13.65
CA LYS A 86 -5.27 38.54 12.63
C LYS A 86 -3.93 38.58 11.88
N GLY A 87 -3.38 37.41 11.58
CA GLY A 87 -2.07 37.27 10.96
C GLY A 87 -2.03 37.56 9.46
N PHE A 88 -3.19 37.76 8.82
CA PHE A 88 -3.28 38.17 7.43
C PHE A 88 -3.09 39.68 7.28
N ALA A 89 -2.41 40.08 6.19
CA ALA A 89 -2.28 41.49 5.82
C ALA A 89 -3.66 42.13 5.61
N GLU A 90 -3.77 43.43 5.85
CA GLU A 90 -5.01 44.18 5.63
C GLU A 90 -5.36 44.15 4.13
N GLY A 91 -6.58 43.70 3.80
CA GLY A 91 -7.04 43.52 2.42
C GLY A 91 -6.70 42.17 1.78
N PHE A 92 -6.11 41.22 2.51
CA PHE A 92 -5.84 39.88 2.01
C PHE A 92 -7.14 39.15 1.63
N ASP A 93 -7.21 38.61 0.40
CA ASP A 93 -8.35 37.85 -0.10
C ASP A 93 -8.27 36.38 0.32
N LEU A 94 -9.21 35.94 1.15
CA LEU A 94 -9.28 34.56 1.64
C LEU A 94 -9.63 33.55 0.54
N ALA A 95 -10.16 33.99 -0.61
CA ALA A 95 -10.42 33.12 -1.76
C ALA A 95 -9.12 32.60 -2.39
N TRP A 96 -7.98 33.27 -2.17
CA TRP A 96 -6.66 32.80 -2.63
C TRP A 96 -6.16 31.58 -1.86
N LEU A 97 -6.80 31.28 -0.72
CA LEU A 97 -6.51 30.11 0.10
C LEU A 97 -7.54 28.99 -0.14
N ASP A 98 -8.22 28.96 -1.28
CA ASP A 98 -9.09 27.83 -1.61
C ASP A 98 -8.25 26.68 -2.20
N PRO A 99 -8.11 25.55 -1.50
CA PRO A 99 -7.33 24.40 -1.97
C PRO A 99 -7.99 23.69 -3.17
N THR A 100 -9.26 24.00 -3.47
CA THR A 100 -10.00 23.41 -4.60
C THR A 100 -9.84 24.17 -5.90
N LEU A 101 -9.24 25.38 -5.86
CA LEU A 101 -8.96 26.17 -7.05
C LEU A 101 -7.59 25.79 -7.63
N ASP A 102 -7.60 25.00 -8.70
CA ASP A 102 -6.43 24.67 -9.55
C ASP A 102 -5.66 25.92 -10.05
N GLY A 103 -6.26 27.11 -9.96
CA GLY A 103 -5.65 28.39 -10.37
C GLY A 103 -4.44 28.83 -9.54
N ASN A 104 -4.23 28.28 -8.34
CA ASN A 104 -3.14 28.65 -7.44
C ASN A 104 -1.84 27.86 -7.66
N LEU A 105 -1.80 26.96 -8.67
CA LEU A 105 -0.55 26.34 -9.13
C LEU A 105 0.25 27.23 -10.10
N ALA A 106 -0.30 28.37 -10.52
CA ALA A 106 0.49 29.41 -11.13
C ALA A 106 1.44 29.97 -10.06
N ALA A 107 2.74 29.97 -10.34
CA ALA A 107 3.73 30.62 -9.48
C ALA A 107 3.22 32.02 -9.14
N PHE A 108 3.23 32.36 -7.84
CA PHE A 108 3.03 33.72 -7.39
C PHE A 108 3.94 34.60 -8.27
N LEU A 109 3.36 35.51 -9.05
CA LEU A 109 4.14 36.46 -9.83
C LEU A 109 5.04 37.17 -8.82
N GLU A 110 6.36 36.99 -8.95
CA GLU A 110 7.35 37.75 -8.21
C GLU A 110 7.20 39.23 -8.60
N GLU A 111 6.24 39.92 -7.99
CA GLU A 111 6.25 41.37 -7.98
C GLU A 111 7.39 41.79 -7.05
N GLU A 112 8.48 42.19 -7.71
CA GLU A 112 9.68 42.83 -7.20
C GLU A 112 10.43 42.02 -6.13
N THR A 113 11.38 41.21 -6.60
CA THR A 113 12.49 40.67 -5.79
C THR A 113 13.01 41.74 -4.83
N PRO A 114 12.89 41.57 -3.49
CA PRO A 114 13.55 42.45 -2.56
C PRO A 114 15.08 42.40 -2.81
N PRO A 115 15.81 43.51 -2.59
CA PRO A 115 17.24 43.57 -2.89
C PRO A 115 17.97 42.42 -2.18
N PRO A 116 19.01 41.84 -2.80
CA PRO A 116 19.64 40.63 -2.33
C PRO A 116 20.14 40.84 -0.90
N VAL A 117 19.42 40.24 0.06
CA VAL A 117 19.93 40.06 1.42
C VAL A 117 21.01 39.02 1.28
N LYS A 118 22.25 39.35 1.67
CA LYS A 118 23.35 38.39 1.72
C LYS A 118 22.86 37.15 2.45
N ASP A 119 22.83 36.04 1.72
CA ASP A 119 22.33 34.78 2.22
C ASP A 119 23.27 34.31 3.33
N GLU A 120 22.78 34.23 4.56
CA GLU A 120 23.56 33.80 5.72
C GLU A 120 24.13 32.38 5.54
N PHE A 121 23.55 31.61 4.59
CA PHE A 121 23.98 30.27 4.22
C PHE A 121 25.06 30.22 3.12
N GLU A 122 25.41 31.33 2.45
CA GLU A 122 26.54 31.36 1.49
C GLU A 122 27.85 30.91 2.15
N SER A 123 28.05 31.30 3.40
CA SER A 123 29.23 30.91 4.17
C SER A 123 29.32 29.40 4.45
N LEU A 124 28.16 28.74 4.61
CA LEU A 124 28.06 27.30 4.84
C LEU A 124 28.22 26.51 3.54
N ILE A 125 27.73 27.05 2.41
CA ILE A 125 27.91 26.43 1.09
C ILE A 125 29.40 26.43 0.72
N GLU A 126 30.11 27.54 0.92
CA GLU A 126 31.56 27.60 0.68
C GLU A 126 32.36 26.64 1.59
N GLU A 127 31.90 26.40 2.82
CA GLU A 127 32.58 25.48 3.75
C GLU A 127 32.41 24.03 3.31
N VAL A 128 31.22 23.65 2.84
CA VAL A 128 30.94 22.32 2.29
C VAL A 128 31.75 22.07 1.01
N GLU A 129 31.80 23.05 0.10
CA GLU A 129 32.59 22.92 -1.14
C GLU A 129 34.10 22.82 -0.87
N LYS A 130 34.59 23.46 0.20
CA LYS A 130 35.99 23.32 0.63
C LYS A 130 36.29 21.96 1.29
N MET A 131 35.30 21.29 1.89
CA MET A 131 35.45 19.94 2.46
C MET A 131 35.43 18.83 1.40
N ASP A 132 34.73 19.02 0.29
CA ASP A 132 34.67 18.07 -0.83
C ASP A 132 35.82 18.23 -1.84
N ALA A 133 36.68 19.25 -1.68
CA ALA A 133 37.88 19.38 -2.50
C ALA A 133 38.92 18.31 -2.11
N PRO A 134 39.39 17.46 -3.06
CA PRO A 134 40.41 16.46 -2.76
C PRO A 134 41.73 17.15 -2.34
N PRO A 135 42.50 16.55 -1.42
CA PRO A 135 43.76 17.13 -0.98
C PRO A 135 44.74 17.21 -2.16
N SER A 136 45.28 18.41 -2.38
CA SER A 136 46.38 18.69 -3.30
C SER A 136 47.67 17.99 -2.90
#